data_AF-A0A068R5M1-F1
#
_entry.id   AF-A0A068R5M1-F1
#
_cell.length_a   1.000
_cell.length_b   1.000
_cell.length_c   1.000
_cell.angle_alpha   90.00
_cell.angle_beta   90.00
_cell.angle_gamma   90.00
#
_symmetry.space_group_name_H-M   'P 1'
#
loop_
_entity.id
_entity.type
_entity.pdbx_description
1 polymer ?
#
loop_
_entity_poly.entity_id
_entity_poly.type
_entity_poly.pdbx_seq_one_letter_code
_entity_poly.pdbx_strand_id
1 'polypeptide(L)'
;MTDMLNMSAEQSTFEEVKRPKPQGKCTPQLQQCINDFFTSVKQDRTDEIMAFIRSPMDEDEEENILYLRKLYYGHYESPYQRDGLVKSKIHKTVVSEIYNYFESLDKTRKLENGRDLFPFLFSPKKDDISAIVPKNVSLCEVFMNMSHIQDEKLM
;
A
#
# COMPACT_ATOMS: atom_id res chain seq x y z
N MET A 1 11.64 51.08 -5.27
CA MET A 1 11.57 49.81 -4.53
C MET A 1 10.40 49.00 -5.08
N THR A 2 10.46 48.61 -6.35
CA THR A 2 9.28 48.06 -7.05
C THR A 2 9.59 46.80 -7.86
N ASP A 3 10.77 46.19 -7.62
CA ASP A 3 11.24 45.01 -8.36
C ASP A 3 11.38 43.74 -7.50
N MET A 4 10.73 43.68 -6.33
CA MET A 4 10.79 42.51 -5.44
C MET A 4 9.48 41.72 -5.32
N LEU A 5 8.44 42.08 -6.06
CA LEU A 5 7.12 41.42 -5.95
C LEU A 5 6.74 40.51 -7.14
N ASN A 6 7.59 40.38 -8.15
CA ASN A 6 7.25 39.58 -9.35
C ASN A 6 7.82 38.15 -9.37
N MET A 7 8.49 37.68 -8.32
CA MET A 7 9.01 36.29 -8.29
C MET A 7 8.10 35.27 -7.60
N SER A 8 6.91 35.67 -7.13
CA SER A 8 6.03 34.76 -6.35
C SER A 8 4.90 34.11 -7.15
N ALA A 9 4.74 34.44 -8.45
CA ALA A 9 3.63 33.93 -9.25
C ALA A 9 3.97 32.70 -10.11
N GLU A 10 5.25 32.32 -10.25
CA GLU A 10 5.66 31.20 -11.11
C GLU A 10 5.74 29.83 -10.40
N GLN A 11 5.43 29.74 -9.11
CA GLN A 11 5.57 28.47 -8.36
C GLN A 11 4.28 27.69 -8.11
N SER A 12 3.14 28.09 -8.68
CA SER A 12 1.84 27.47 -8.32
C SER A 12 0.94 27.16 -9.51
N THR A 13 1.49 26.54 -10.54
CA THR A 13 0.71 25.85 -11.58
C THR A 13 1.35 24.51 -11.96
N PHE A 14 1.78 23.72 -10.96
CA PHE A 14 1.75 22.27 -11.16
C PHE A 14 0.28 21.86 -11.02
N GLU A 15 -0.48 22.01 -12.10
CA GLU A 15 -1.66 21.16 -12.29
C GLU A 15 -1.21 19.74 -11.97
N GLU A 16 -1.95 19.03 -11.11
CA GLU A 16 -1.76 17.60 -10.91
C GLU A 16 -1.76 16.93 -12.30
N VAL A 17 -0.57 16.63 -12.80
CA VAL A 17 -0.40 16.04 -14.13
C VAL A 17 -1.00 14.65 -14.04
N LYS A 18 -2.28 14.54 -14.42
CA LYS A 18 -2.99 13.27 -14.46
C LYS A 18 -2.21 12.36 -15.40
N ARG A 19 -1.83 11.19 -14.88
CA ARG A 19 -1.10 10.20 -15.67
C ARG A 19 -1.89 9.90 -16.95
N PRO A 20 -1.25 9.92 -18.12
CA PRO A 20 -1.88 9.50 -19.36
C PRO A 20 -2.26 8.03 -19.26
N LYS A 21 -3.27 7.63 -20.04
CA LYS A 21 -3.75 6.24 -20.08
C LYS A 21 -2.59 5.26 -20.28
N PRO A 22 -2.57 4.13 -19.55
CA PRO A 22 -1.50 3.14 -19.65
C PRO A 22 -1.28 2.74 -21.10
N GLN A 23 -0.04 2.85 -21.59
CA GLN A 23 0.33 2.40 -22.93
C GLN A 23 0.70 0.90 -22.93
N GLY A 24 0.96 0.32 -21.76
CA GLY A 24 1.20 -1.10 -21.58
C GLY A 24 0.02 -1.82 -20.92
N LYS A 25 -0.18 -3.09 -21.26
CA LYS A 25 -1.06 -3.99 -20.49
C LYS A 25 -0.29 -4.51 -19.28
N CYS A 26 -0.96 -4.60 -18.14
CA CYS A 26 -0.44 -5.36 -17.01
C CYS A 26 -0.19 -6.80 -17.46
N THR A 27 1.04 -7.31 -17.27
CA THR A 27 1.37 -8.68 -17.64
C THR A 27 0.90 -9.64 -16.55
N PRO A 28 0.54 -10.89 -16.88
CA PRO A 28 0.21 -11.89 -15.87
C PRO A 28 1.34 -12.10 -14.85
N GLN A 29 2.60 -11.97 -15.30
CA GLN A 29 3.79 -12.04 -14.45
C GLN A 29 3.84 -10.89 -13.43
N LEU A 30 3.47 -9.67 -13.83
CA LEU A 30 3.39 -8.53 -12.93
C LEU A 30 2.27 -8.70 -11.90
N GLN A 31 1.11 -9.20 -12.32
CA GLN A 31 0.01 -9.51 -11.40
C GLN A 31 0.43 -10.57 -10.39
N GLN A 32 1.07 -11.64 -10.84
CA GLN A 32 1.56 -12.71 -9.98
C GLN A 32 2.60 -12.19 -8.98
N CYS A 33 3.59 -11.42 -9.45
CA CYS A 33 4.62 -10.85 -8.59
C CYS A 33 4.04 -9.93 -7.50
N ILE A 34 3.08 -9.07 -7.84
CA ILE A 34 2.39 -8.22 -6.86
C ILE A 34 1.56 -9.05 -5.88
N ASN A 35 0.88 -10.11 -6.36
CA ASN A 35 0.08 -11.00 -5.52
C ASN A 35 0.94 -11.80 -4.53
N ASP A 36 2.09 -12.31 -4.98
CA ASP A 36 3.03 -13.06 -4.15
C ASP A 36 3.62 -12.15 -3.07
N PHE A 37 4.07 -10.95 -3.47
CA PHE A 37 4.50 -9.91 -2.53
C PHE A 37 3.41 -9.58 -1.50
N PHE A 38 2.18 -9.36 -1.95
CA PHE A 38 1.05 -9.08 -1.07
C PHE A 38 0.81 -10.21 -0.07
N THR A 39 0.79 -11.45 -0.55
CA THR A 39 0.55 -12.64 0.28
C THR A 39 1.63 -12.81 1.34
N SER A 40 2.90 -12.64 0.95
CA SER A 40 4.05 -12.71 1.86
C SER A 40 3.97 -11.61 2.93
N VAL A 41 3.83 -10.34 2.53
CA VAL A 41 3.77 -9.22 3.48
C VAL A 41 2.55 -9.33 4.40
N LYS A 42 1.39 -9.73 3.86
CA LYS A 42 0.18 -9.96 4.66
C LYS A 42 0.42 -11.01 5.74
N GLN A 43 1.03 -12.14 5.40
CA GLN A 43 1.30 -13.19 6.36
C GLN A 43 2.27 -12.69 7.44
N ASP A 44 3.41 -12.14 7.03
CA ASP A 44 4.46 -11.69 7.95
C ASP A 44 3.96 -10.62 8.92
N ARG A 45 3.27 -9.58 8.41
CA ARG A 45 2.74 -8.51 9.24
C ARG A 45 1.62 -8.99 10.14
N THR A 46 0.79 -9.93 9.68
CA THR A 46 -0.25 -10.52 10.52
C THR A 46 0.36 -11.30 11.68
N ASP A 47 1.36 -12.13 11.42
CA ASP A 47 2.03 -12.91 12.46
C ASP A 47 2.77 -12.02 13.45
N GLU A 48 3.46 -10.99 12.97
CA GLU A 48 4.12 -9.97 13.79
C GLU A 48 3.14 -9.25 14.72
N ILE A 49 2.05 -8.69 14.16
CA ILE A 49 1.05 -7.96 14.96
C ILE A 49 0.33 -8.90 15.92
N MET A 50 0.01 -10.13 15.51
CA MET A 50 -0.62 -11.12 16.41
C MET A 50 0.31 -11.55 17.55
N ALA A 51 1.62 -11.62 17.31
CA ALA A 51 2.60 -11.86 18.37
C ALA A 51 2.61 -10.71 19.38
N PHE A 52 2.61 -9.47 18.92
CA PHE A 52 2.46 -8.29 19.79
C PHE A 52 1.13 -8.28 20.53
N ILE A 53 0.02 -8.68 19.91
CA ILE A 53 -1.28 -8.74 20.60
C ILE A 53 -1.26 -9.76 21.74
N ARG A 54 -0.57 -10.88 21.57
CA ARG A 54 -0.57 -12.00 22.53
C ARG A 54 0.54 -11.92 23.58
N SER A 55 1.51 -11.03 23.43
CA SER A 55 2.58 -10.86 24.41
C SER A 55 2.04 -10.20 25.70
N PRO A 56 2.78 -10.29 26.82
CA PRO A 56 2.45 -9.54 28.03
C PRO A 56 2.38 -8.02 27.77
N MET A 57 1.65 -7.28 28.62
CA MET A 57 1.55 -5.81 28.50
C MET A 57 2.85 -5.13 28.92
N ASP A 58 3.41 -4.33 28.02
CA ASP A 58 4.42 -3.32 28.33
C ASP A 58 3.75 -1.93 28.42
N GLU A 59 4.25 -1.06 29.31
CA GLU A 59 3.63 0.25 29.61
C GLU A 59 3.71 1.24 28.42
N ASP A 60 4.63 1.01 27.47
CA ASP A 60 4.91 1.87 26.31
C ASP A 60 4.39 1.29 24.97
N GLU A 61 3.24 0.61 24.98
CA GLU A 61 2.68 0.02 23.76
C GLU A 61 2.10 1.06 22.78
N GLU A 62 2.32 0.81 21.49
CA GLU A 62 1.72 1.60 20.42
C GLU A 62 0.19 1.59 20.50
N GLU A 63 -0.44 2.75 20.28
CA GLU A 63 -1.90 2.92 20.37
C GLU A 63 -2.69 1.93 19.50
N ASN A 64 -2.17 1.61 18.31
CA ASN A 64 -2.76 0.64 17.41
C ASN A 64 -2.75 -0.79 17.99
N ILE A 65 -1.66 -1.20 18.65
CA ILE A 65 -1.56 -2.51 19.30
C ILE A 65 -2.50 -2.58 20.50
N LEU A 66 -2.58 -1.51 21.30
CA LEU A 66 -3.53 -1.40 22.41
C LEU A 66 -4.98 -1.53 21.94
N TYR A 67 -5.34 -0.87 20.83
CA TYR A 67 -6.67 -1.00 20.23
C TYR A 67 -6.97 -2.45 19.81
N LEU A 68 -6.06 -3.09 19.08
CA LEU A 68 -6.24 -4.47 18.61
C LEU A 68 -6.31 -5.47 19.78
N ARG A 69 -5.51 -5.26 20.84
CA ARG A 69 -5.58 -6.06 22.07
C ARG A 69 -6.92 -5.91 22.79
N LYS A 70 -7.47 -4.70 22.88
CA LYS A 70 -8.82 -4.47 23.44
C LYS A 70 -9.88 -5.23 22.63
N LEU A 71 -9.75 -5.27 21.31
CA LEU A 71 -10.63 -6.08 20.46
C LEU A 71 -10.43 -7.59 20.70
N TYR A 72 -9.19 -8.04 20.88
CA TYR A 72 -8.85 -9.45 21.07
C TYR A 72 -9.29 -10.00 22.44
N TYR A 73 -9.04 -9.28 23.52
CA TYR A 73 -9.33 -9.70 24.90
C TYR A 73 -10.66 -9.17 25.45
N GLY A 74 -11.29 -8.20 24.79
CA GLY A 74 -12.54 -7.58 25.22
C GLY A 74 -13.75 -8.52 25.27
N HIS A 75 -14.85 -8.04 25.85
CA HIS A 75 -16.08 -8.81 26.12
C HIS A 75 -16.96 -9.06 24.88
N TYR A 76 -16.39 -9.57 23.78
CA TYR A 76 -17.19 -10.03 22.62
C TYR A 76 -17.71 -11.46 22.82
N GLU A 77 -18.87 -11.75 22.22
CA GLU A 77 -19.73 -12.92 22.48
C GLU A 77 -19.09 -14.30 22.19
N SER A 78 -18.07 -14.41 21.34
CA SER A 78 -17.31 -15.66 21.12
C SER A 78 -15.84 -15.47 20.71
N PRO A 79 -14.91 -16.38 21.07
CA PRO A 79 -13.49 -16.31 20.68
C PRO A 79 -13.24 -16.28 19.16
N TYR A 80 -14.07 -16.97 18.38
CA TYR A 80 -13.93 -17.04 16.91
C TYR A 80 -14.26 -15.72 16.22
N GLN A 81 -15.28 -15.01 16.71
CA GLN A 81 -15.64 -13.68 16.18
C GLN A 81 -14.57 -12.63 16.51
N ARG A 82 -13.86 -12.77 17.64
CA ARG A 82 -12.74 -11.88 18.03
C ARG A 82 -11.56 -12.01 17.08
N ASP A 83 -11.11 -13.24 16.84
CA ASP A 83 -9.96 -13.52 15.97
C ASP A 83 -10.22 -13.05 14.53
N GLY A 84 -11.44 -13.28 14.00
CA GLY A 84 -11.84 -12.79 12.69
C GLY A 84 -11.85 -11.25 12.58
N LEU A 85 -12.37 -10.56 13.59
CA LEU A 85 -12.42 -9.09 13.61
C LEU A 85 -11.01 -8.47 13.70
N VAL A 86 -10.15 -9.01 14.55
CA VAL A 86 -8.76 -8.56 14.68
C VAL A 86 -7.98 -8.80 13.38
N LYS A 87 -8.10 -9.99 12.79
CA LYS A 87 -7.46 -10.29 11.50
C LYS A 87 -7.96 -9.39 10.37
N SER A 88 -9.24 -9.03 10.36
CA SER A 88 -9.78 -8.06 9.40
C SER A 88 -9.17 -6.66 9.58
N LYS A 89 -9.02 -6.19 10.82
CA LYS A 89 -8.38 -4.89 11.11
C LYS A 89 -6.90 -4.87 10.72
N ILE A 90 -6.18 -5.95 11.00
CA ILE A 90 -4.80 -6.13 10.56
C ILE A 90 -4.73 -6.12 9.03
N HIS A 91 -5.62 -6.86 8.36
CA HIS A 91 -5.66 -6.93 6.90
C HIS A 91 -5.84 -5.56 6.25
N LYS A 92 -6.79 -4.74 6.73
CA LYS A 92 -7.01 -3.36 6.26
C LYS A 92 -5.76 -2.49 6.44
N THR A 93 -5.05 -2.67 7.56
CA THR A 93 -3.80 -1.95 7.85
C THR A 93 -2.72 -2.32 6.84
N VAL A 94 -2.51 -3.62 6.61
CA VAL A 94 -1.50 -4.11 5.65
C VAL A 94 -1.82 -3.69 4.22
N VAL A 95 -3.09 -3.75 3.80
CA VAL A 95 -3.51 -3.26 2.47
C VAL A 95 -3.17 -1.78 2.31
N SER A 96 -3.39 -0.97 3.35
CA SER A 96 -3.06 0.45 3.34
C SER A 96 -1.56 0.70 3.29
N GLU A 97 -0.77 -0.04 4.07
CA GLU A 97 0.71 0.02 4.05
C GLU A 97 1.26 -0.30 2.65
N ILE A 98 0.78 -1.37 2.02
CA ILE A 98 1.21 -1.81 0.69
C ILE A 98 0.77 -0.80 -0.38
N TYR A 99 -0.44 -0.28 -0.29
CA TYR A 99 -0.93 0.77 -1.19
C TYR A 99 -0.02 2.00 -1.11
N ASN A 100 0.31 2.48 0.08
CA ASN A 100 1.19 3.63 0.27
C ASN A 100 2.61 3.36 -0.26
N TYR A 101 3.11 2.14 -0.07
CA TYR A 101 4.39 1.72 -0.66
C TYR A 101 4.35 1.78 -2.19
N PHE A 102 3.33 1.22 -2.83
CA PHE A 102 3.16 1.32 -4.28
C PHE A 102 2.95 2.74 -4.76
N GLU A 103 2.23 3.57 -4.01
CA GLU A 103 2.02 4.97 -4.32
C GLU A 103 3.35 5.73 -4.33
N SER A 104 4.23 5.44 -3.37
CA SER A 104 5.58 5.99 -3.33
C SER A 104 6.40 5.58 -4.54
N LEU A 105 6.41 4.28 -4.92
CA LEU A 105 7.12 3.79 -6.10
C LEU A 105 6.62 4.47 -7.37
N ASP A 106 5.31 4.55 -7.51
CA ASP A 106 4.62 5.23 -8.59
C ASP A 106 5.02 6.72 -8.68
N LYS A 107 5.09 7.43 -7.55
CA LYS A 107 5.50 8.85 -7.48
C LYS A 107 6.99 9.07 -7.79
N THR A 108 7.85 8.10 -7.48
CA THR A 108 9.30 8.20 -7.75
C THR A 108 9.68 8.03 -9.23
N ARG A 109 8.74 7.63 -10.08
CA ARG A 109 9.01 7.44 -11.51
C ARG A 109 9.34 8.77 -12.17
N LYS A 110 10.37 8.75 -13.02
CA LYS A 110 10.74 9.94 -13.81
C LYS A 110 9.74 10.12 -14.95
N LEU A 111 9.11 11.29 -14.98
CA LEU A 111 8.10 11.65 -15.97
C LEU A 111 8.67 12.68 -16.96
N GLU A 112 8.32 12.53 -18.24
CA GLU A 112 8.48 13.56 -19.28
C GLU A 112 7.13 13.78 -19.94
N ASN A 113 6.63 15.03 -19.91
CA ASN A 113 5.27 15.37 -20.37
C ASN A 113 4.18 14.48 -19.75
N GLY A 114 4.34 14.16 -18.45
CA GLY A 114 3.42 13.29 -17.70
C GLY A 114 3.55 11.79 -17.99
N ARG A 115 4.49 11.36 -18.85
CA ARG A 115 4.70 9.95 -19.20
C ARG A 115 5.94 9.37 -18.55
N ASP A 116 5.86 8.12 -18.12
CA ASP A 116 7.03 7.38 -17.65
C ASP A 116 8.12 7.34 -18.72
N LEU A 117 9.33 7.80 -18.37
CA LEU A 117 10.50 7.77 -19.26
C LEU A 117 10.96 6.33 -19.55
N PHE A 118 10.93 5.46 -18.54
CA PHE A 118 11.44 4.10 -18.60
C PHE A 118 10.49 3.13 -17.88
N PRO A 119 10.39 1.86 -18.33
CA PRO A 119 9.86 0.83 -17.46
C PRO A 119 10.78 0.67 -16.24
N PHE A 120 10.26 0.16 -15.13
CA PHE A 120 11.09 -0.13 -13.95
C PHE A 120 10.91 -1.57 -13.50
N LEU A 121 11.94 -2.10 -12.84
CA LEU A 121 11.92 -3.44 -12.28
C LEU A 121 11.32 -3.39 -10.88
N PHE A 122 10.18 -4.04 -10.69
CA PHE A 122 9.67 -4.33 -9.36
C PHE A 122 10.30 -5.63 -8.87
N SER A 123 11.06 -5.54 -7.79
CA SER A 123 11.74 -6.69 -7.18
C SER A 123 11.52 -6.61 -5.68
N PRO A 124 10.48 -7.25 -5.13
CA PRO A 124 10.33 -7.40 -3.69
C PRO A 124 11.54 -8.15 -3.14
N LYS A 125 12.12 -7.68 -2.02
CA LYS A 125 13.37 -8.24 -1.48
C LYS A 125 13.26 -9.69 -1.00
N LYS A 126 12.05 -10.14 -0.67
CA LYS A 126 11.78 -11.45 -0.07
C LYS A 126 11.41 -12.53 -1.08
N ASP A 127 10.95 -12.13 -2.26
CA ASP A 127 10.52 -13.06 -3.29
C ASP A 127 11.56 -13.02 -4.41
N ASP A 128 12.13 -14.17 -4.79
CA ASP A 128 13.06 -14.31 -5.93
C ASP A 128 12.40 -14.01 -7.30
N ILE A 129 11.23 -13.37 -7.28
CA ILE A 129 10.39 -13.05 -8.42
C ILE A 129 10.43 -11.54 -8.62
N SER A 130 11.07 -11.14 -9.71
CA SER A 130 11.05 -9.75 -10.19
C SER A 130 10.15 -9.63 -11.42
N ALA A 131 9.42 -8.53 -11.54
CA ALA A 131 8.59 -8.24 -12.70
C ALA A 131 8.90 -6.86 -13.26
N ILE A 132 8.94 -6.77 -14.60
CA ILE A 132 9.03 -5.48 -15.28
C ILE A 132 7.66 -4.81 -15.21
N VAL A 133 7.62 -3.59 -14.68
CA VAL A 133 6.44 -2.73 -14.72
C VAL A 133 6.52 -1.87 -15.98
N PRO A 134 5.55 -2.01 -16.91
CA PRO A 134 5.56 -1.21 -18.13
C PRO A 134 5.36 0.28 -17.86
N LYS A 135 5.79 1.10 -18.81
CA LYS A 135 5.55 2.55 -18.79
C LYS A 135 4.06 2.87 -18.63
N ASN A 136 3.77 3.85 -17.77
CA ASN A 136 2.44 4.37 -17.47
C ASN A 136 1.49 3.34 -16.83
N VAL A 137 1.99 2.18 -16.37
CA VAL A 137 1.20 1.21 -15.59
C VAL A 137 1.38 1.53 -14.11
N SER A 138 0.32 1.97 -13.43
CA SER A 138 0.37 2.22 -11.98
C SER A 138 0.37 0.92 -11.20
N LEU A 139 1.29 0.77 -10.25
CA LEU A 139 1.25 -0.37 -9.32
C LEU A 139 0.00 -0.32 -8.43
N CYS A 140 -0.41 0.87 -7.99
CA CYS A 140 -1.63 1.06 -7.21
C CYS A 140 -2.88 0.61 -7.98
N GLU A 141 -2.99 0.97 -9.26
CA GLU A 141 -4.11 0.53 -10.09
C GLU A 141 -4.12 -0.99 -10.25
N VAL A 142 -2.96 -1.61 -10.51
CA VAL A 142 -2.86 -3.07 -10.63
C VAL A 142 -3.27 -3.74 -9.32
N PHE A 143 -2.76 -3.25 -8.18
CA PHE A 143 -3.05 -3.76 -6.85
C PHE A 143 -4.54 -3.65 -6.51
N MET A 144 -5.15 -2.47 -6.68
CA MET A 144 -6.57 -2.25 -6.38
C MET A 144 -7.53 -2.98 -7.33
N ASN A 145 -7.03 -3.42 -8.49
CA ASN A 145 -7.81 -4.23 -9.44
C ASN A 145 -7.76 -5.73 -9.12
N MET A 146 -7.01 -6.17 -8.11
CA MET A 146 -7.01 -7.57 -7.68
C MET A 146 -8.27 -7.88 -6.88
N SER A 147 -8.94 -9.00 -7.24
CA SER A 147 -10.25 -9.38 -6.71
C SER A 147 -10.31 -9.49 -5.18
N HIS A 148 -9.27 -10.01 -4.54
CA HIS A 148 -9.22 -10.20 -3.09
C HIS A 148 -9.01 -8.89 -2.29
N ILE A 149 -8.73 -7.77 -2.96
CA ILE A 149 -8.60 -6.43 -2.37
C ILE A 149 -9.89 -5.62 -2.55
N GLN A 150 -10.71 -5.98 -3.55
CA GLN A 150 -11.96 -5.29 -3.85
C GLN A 150 -13.06 -5.57 -2.83
N ASP A 151 -13.05 -6.74 -2.18
CA ASP A 151 -13.99 -7.07 -1.11
C ASP A 151 -13.86 -6.13 0.12
N GLU A 152 -12.73 -5.45 0.30
CA GLU A 152 -12.51 -4.49 1.39
C GLU A 152 -12.99 -3.05 1.08
N LYS A 153 -13.32 -2.72 -0.18
CA LYS A 153 -13.98 -1.45 -0.54
C LYS A 153 -15.48 -1.45 -0.25
N LEU A 154 -16.07 -2.63 0.02
CA LEU A 154 -17.51 -2.83 0.20
C LEU A 154 -17.92 -3.15 1.66
N MET A 155 -16.99 -3.06 2.64
CA MET A 155 -17.30 -3.19 4.09
C MET A 155 -16.79 -2.03 4.95
#